data_AF-A0A969F4R3-F1
#
_entry.id   AF-A0A969F4R3-F1
#
_cell.length_a   1.000
_cell.length_b   1.000
_cell.length_c   1.000
_cell.angle_alpha   90.00
_cell.angle_beta   90.00
_cell.angle_gamma   90.00
#
_symmetry.space_group_name_H-M   'P 1'
#
loop_
_entity.id
_entity.type
_entity.pdbx_description
1 polymer ?
#
loop_
_entity_poly.entity_id
_entity_poly.type
_entity_poly.pdbx_seq_one_letter_code
_entity_poly.pdbx_strand_id
1 'polypeptide(L)'
;MTQLFSDTHPKMEALQIELWRQASPTQKMNMLSQLNTSAQMLALTGLRTRFPQASEAELRFKLAELLLGEELARKVTGGNTSHAK
;
A
#
# COMPACT_ATOMS: atom_id res chain seq x y z
N MET A 1 -5.59 29.32 3.00
CA MET A 1 -5.54 27.88 2.65
C MET A 1 -4.09 27.44 2.80
N THR A 2 -3.83 26.40 3.58
CA THR A 2 -2.49 25.83 3.74
C THR A 2 -2.15 24.98 2.52
N GLN A 3 -0.98 25.17 1.92
CA GLN A 3 -0.48 24.35 0.82
C GLN A 3 -0.27 22.91 1.31
N LEU A 4 -0.85 21.92 0.63
CA LEU A 4 -0.75 20.50 1.01
C LEU A 4 0.56 19.88 0.56
N PHE A 5 1.10 20.31 -0.58
CA PHE A 5 2.30 19.72 -1.20
C PHE A 5 3.33 20.80 -1.50
N SER A 6 4.42 20.84 -0.71
CA SER A 6 5.44 21.89 -0.80
C SER A 6 6.24 21.89 -2.11
N ASP A 7 6.31 20.75 -2.78
CA ASP A 7 7.00 20.55 -4.06
C ASP A 7 6.11 20.80 -5.28
N THR A 8 4.82 21.07 -5.08
CA THR A 8 3.84 21.28 -6.13
C THR A 8 3.47 22.75 -6.23
N HIS A 9 3.53 23.32 -7.44
CA HIS A 9 3.13 24.71 -7.66
C HIS A 9 1.66 24.92 -7.23
N PRO A 10 1.32 25.98 -6.45
CA PRO A 10 -0.02 26.14 -5.86
C PRO A 10 -1.19 26.07 -6.85
N LYS A 11 -1.01 26.59 -8.07
CA LYS A 11 -2.00 26.48 -9.15
C LYS A 11 -2.31 25.03 -9.56
N MET A 12 -1.29 24.17 -9.57
CA MET A 12 -1.43 22.77 -9.95
C MET A 12 -2.08 21.95 -8.83
N GLU A 13 -1.74 22.24 -7.56
CA GLU A 13 -2.43 21.68 -6.40
C GLU A 13 -3.93 22.03 -6.43
N ALA A 14 -4.27 23.30 -6.68
CA ALA A 14 -5.67 23.73 -6.79
C ALA A 14 -6.42 23.01 -7.93
N LEU A 15 -5.79 22.86 -9.10
CA LEU A 15 -6.37 22.11 -10.23
C LEU A 15 -6.57 20.64 -9.88
N GLN A 16 -5.61 20.00 -9.24
CA GLN A 16 -5.70 18.59 -8.83
C GLN A 16 -6.85 18.36 -7.85
N ILE A 17 -6.98 19.22 -6.83
CA ILE A 17 -8.09 19.14 -5.86
C ILE A 17 -9.43 19.29 -6.56
N GLU A 18 -9.56 20.23 -7.51
CA GLU A 18 -10.79 20.44 -8.26
C GLU A 18 -11.16 19.21 -9.09
N LEU A 19 -10.19 18.64 -9.82
CA LEU A 19 -10.40 17.41 -10.60
C LEU A 19 -10.82 16.22 -9.71
N TRP A 20 -10.23 16.08 -8.53
CA TRP A 20 -10.63 15.04 -7.57
C TRP A 20 -12.05 15.25 -7.03
N ARG A 21 -12.48 16.48 -6.80
CA ARG A 21 -13.86 16.75 -6.36
C ARG A 21 -14.86 16.38 -7.44
N GLN A 22 -14.55 16.68 -8.69
CA GLN A 22 -15.38 16.37 -9.86
C GLN A 22 -15.40 14.88 -10.23
N ALA A 23 -14.40 14.09 -9.82
CA ALA A 23 -14.33 12.67 -10.10
C ALA A 23 -15.54 11.90 -9.53
N SER A 24 -16.09 10.99 -10.35
CA SER A 24 -17.16 10.09 -9.93
C SER A 24 -16.70 9.15 -8.81
N PRO A 25 -17.64 8.57 -8.03
CA PRO A 25 -17.29 7.59 -7.00
C PRO A 25 -16.44 6.44 -7.54
N THR A 26 -16.76 5.90 -8.72
CA THR A 26 -16.00 4.82 -9.36
C THR A 26 -14.58 5.26 -9.74
N GLN A 27 -14.41 6.48 -10.27
CA GLN A 27 -13.07 7.02 -10.58
C GLN A 27 -12.22 7.13 -9.31
N LYS A 28 -12.81 7.62 -8.21
CA LYS A 28 -12.13 7.69 -6.91
C LYS A 28 -11.71 6.30 -6.41
N MET A 29 -12.58 5.30 -6.52
CA MET A 29 -12.25 3.93 -6.13
C MET A 29 -11.13 3.33 -6.98
N ASN A 30 -11.09 3.63 -8.28
CA ASN A 30 -10.00 3.20 -9.15
C ASN A 30 -8.66 3.85 -8.74
N MET A 31 -8.65 5.15 -8.47
CA MET A 31 -7.46 5.85 -7.96
C MET A 31 -6.99 5.25 -6.63
N LEU A 32 -7.91 4.99 -5.70
CA LEU A 32 -7.59 4.39 -4.40
C LEU A 32 -7.02 2.96 -4.55
N SER A 33 -7.57 2.16 -5.46
CA SER A 33 -7.08 0.80 -5.75
C SER A 33 -5.65 0.82 -6.32
N GLN A 34 -5.38 1.72 -7.26
CA GLN A 34 -4.05 1.91 -7.83
C GLN A 34 -3.03 2.39 -6.78
N LEU A 35 -3.44 3.30 -5.90
CA LEU A 35 -2.60 3.78 -4.80
C LEU A 35 -2.27 2.64 -3.82
N ASN A 36 -3.26 1.83 -3.45
CA ASN A 36 -3.04 0.68 -2.56
C ASN A 36 -2.07 -0.33 -3.17
N THR A 37 -2.24 -0.67 -4.45
CA THR A 37 -1.30 -1.57 -5.17
C THR A 37 0.12 -1.02 -5.15
N SER A 38 0.28 0.28 -5.39
CA SER A 38 1.60 0.94 -5.37
C SER A 38 2.24 0.94 -3.98
N ALA A 39 1.46 1.23 -2.94
CA ALA A 39 1.94 1.19 -1.56
C ALA A 39 2.37 -0.23 -1.14
N GLN A 40 1.61 -1.25 -1.52
CA GLN A 40 1.97 -2.65 -1.26
C GLN A 40 3.26 -3.06 -2.00
N MET A 41 3.45 -2.62 -3.24
CA MET A 41 4.71 -2.87 -3.97
C MET A 41 5.92 -2.23 -3.26
N LEU A 42 5.79 -0.98 -2.81
CA LEU A 42 6.86 -0.30 -2.07
C LEU A 42 7.16 -1.02 -0.74
N ALA A 43 6.12 -1.41 0.00
CA ALA A 43 6.27 -2.17 1.24
C ALA A 43 6.99 -3.51 1.01
N LEU A 44 6.62 -4.24 -0.05
CA LEU A 44 7.24 -5.52 -0.41
C LEU A 44 8.71 -5.35 -0.79
N THR A 45 9.06 -4.30 -1.54
CA THR A 45 10.47 -3.97 -1.85
C THR A 45 11.27 -3.68 -0.59
N GLY A 46 10.69 -2.94 0.36
CA GLY A 46 11.30 -2.72 1.67
C GLY A 46 11.49 -4.02 2.46
N LEU A 47 10.52 -4.93 2.42
CA LEU A 47 10.63 -6.25 3.07
C LEU A 47 11.73 -7.10 2.44
N ARG A 48 11.85 -7.14 1.11
CA ARG A 48 12.95 -7.84 0.41
C ARG A 48 14.32 -7.33 0.83
N THR A 49 14.45 -6.02 1.01
CA THR A 49 15.70 -5.40 1.47
C THR A 49 16.03 -5.78 2.92
N ARG A 50 15.02 -5.84 3.80
CA ARG A 50 15.21 -6.21 5.22
C ARG A 50 15.40 -7.71 5.44
N PHE A 51 14.82 -8.55 4.60
CA PHE A 51 14.82 -10.01 4.71
C PHE A 51 15.32 -10.65 3.40
N PRO A 52 16.61 -10.50 3.06
CA PRO A 52 17.15 -10.94 1.77
C PRO A 52 17.07 -12.45 1.53
N GLN A 53 16.92 -13.26 2.60
CA GLN A 53 16.82 -14.72 2.52
C GLN A 53 15.40 -15.25 2.67
N ALA A 54 14.41 -14.37 2.85
CA ALA A 54 13.02 -14.80 2.97
C ALA A 54 12.48 -15.26 1.61
N SER A 55 11.77 -16.38 1.63
CA SER A 55 10.97 -16.84 0.51
C SER A 55 9.84 -15.84 0.19
N GLU A 56 9.31 -15.92 -1.02
CA GLU A 56 8.18 -15.09 -1.43
C GLU A 56 6.93 -15.32 -0.57
N ALA A 57 6.74 -16.54 -0.03
CA ALA A 57 5.65 -16.84 0.89
C ALA A 57 5.82 -16.13 2.24
N GLU A 58 7.03 -16.14 2.80
CA GLU A 58 7.34 -15.41 4.05
C GLU A 58 7.22 -13.91 3.86
N LEU A 59 7.63 -13.37 2.71
CA LEU A 59 7.48 -11.95 2.38
C LEU A 59 6.00 -11.55 2.27
N ARG A 60 5.16 -12.39 1.68
CA ARG A 60 3.69 -12.17 1.62
C ARG A 60 3.06 -12.24 3.00
N PHE A 61 3.49 -13.16 3.86
CA PHE A 61 3.04 -13.21 5.25
C PHE A 61 3.40 -11.93 5.99
N LYS A 62 4.66 -11.48 5.90
CA LYS A 62 5.11 -10.22 6.51
C LYS A 62 4.38 -8.99 5.97
N LEU A 63 4.04 -8.99 4.68
CA LEU A 63 3.20 -7.94 4.09
C LEU A 63 1.79 -7.97 4.70
N ALA A 64 1.19 -9.15 4.87
CA ALA A 64 -0.10 -9.29 5.53
C ALA A 64 -0.06 -8.83 7.00
N GLU A 65 1.01 -9.14 7.74
CA GLU A 65 1.21 -8.63 9.11
C GLU A 65 1.25 -7.10 9.14
N LEU A 66 1.93 -6.47 8.17
CA LEU A 66 2.04 -5.01 8.08
C LEU A 66 0.69 -4.35 7.72
N LEU A 67 -0.13 -4.99 6.90
CA LEU A 67 -1.40 -4.43 6.41
C LEU A 67 -2.58 -4.67 7.36
N LEU A 68 -2.64 -5.86 7.97
CA LEU A 68 -3.81 -6.35 8.71
C LEU A 68 -3.53 -6.49 10.20
N GLY A 69 -2.26 -6.44 10.61
CA GLY A 69 -1.83 -6.89 11.93
C GLY A 69 -1.66 -8.41 11.99
N GLU A 70 -0.90 -8.85 12.99
CA GLU A 70 -0.48 -10.24 13.14
C GLU A 70 -1.65 -11.23 13.26
N GLU A 71 -2.69 -10.90 14.05
CA GLU A 71 -3.83 -11.78 14.26
C GLU A 71 -4.58 -12.07 12.95
N LEU A 72 -4.89 -11.03 12.17
CA LEU A 72 -5.60 -11.18 10.90
C LEU A 72 -4.70 -11.80 9.83
N ALA A 73 -3.40 -11.47 9.81
CA ALA A 73 -2.45 -12.10 8.90
C ALA A 73 -2.44 -13.61 9.05
N ARG A 74 -2.37 -14.14 10.29
CA ARG A 74 -2.42 -15.59 10.55
C ARG A 74 -3.72 -16.22 10.08
N LYS A 75 -4.87 -15.57 10.30
CA LYS A 75 -6.18 -16.09 9.87
C LYS A 75 -6.28 -16.18 8.34
N VAL A 76 -5.81 -15.17 7.62
CA VAL A 76 -5.94 -15.10 6.15
C VAL A 76 -4.90 -15.97 5.43
N THR A 77 -3.71 -16.14 6.01
CA THR A 77 -2.64 -16.97 5.42
C THR A 77 -2.69 -18.43 5.85
N GLY A 78 -3.66 -18.83 6.68
CA GLY A 78 -3.90 -20.22 7.06
C GLY A 78 -3.03 -20.75 8.20
N GLY A 79 -2.53 -19.87 9.08
CA GLY A 79 -1.86 -20.23 10.35
C GLY A 79 -0.57 -21.06 10.23
N ASN A 80 -0.12 -21.37 9.02
CA ASN A 80 0.94 -22.35 8.81
C ASN A 80 2.25 -21.66 8.40
N THR A 81 2.98 -21.16 9.40
CA THR A 81 4.40 -20.80 9.26
C THR A 81 5.31 -22.05 9.19
N SER A 82 4.76 -23.24 8.95
CA SER A 82 5.55 -24.46 8.70
C SER A 82 6.05 -24.52 7.25
N HIS A 83 6.80 -23.51 6.82
CA HIS A 83 7.64 -23.60 5.61
C HIS A 83 9.12 -23.34 5.91
N ALA A 84 9.53 -23.58 7.16
CA ALA A 84 10.93 -23.81 7.52
C ALA A 84 11.18 -25.32 7.62
N LYS A 85 11.29 -26.00 6.47
CA LYS A 85 12.10 -27.21 6.30
C LYS A 85 12.59 -27.27 4.86
#